data_AF-A0A1V4JZK0-F1
#
_entry.id   AF-A0A1V4JZK0-F1
#
_cell.length_a   1.000
_cell.length_b   1.000
_cell.length_c   1.000
_cell.angle_alpha   90.00
_cell.angle_beta   90.00
_cell.angle_gamma   90.00
#
_symmetry.space_group_name_H-M   'P 1'
#
loop_
_entity.id
_entity.type
_entity.pdbx_description
1 polymer ?
#
loop_
_entity_poly.entity_id
_entity_poly.type
_entity_poly.pdbx_seq_one_letter_code
_entity_poly.pdbx_strand_id
1 'polypeptide(L)'
;MSSCKYSGGVMKPLSRLSASRRNLIEAEPEAQPLQLFGTGGPPEIVVSREDNHAPTAHRPERPPARAAPAAFAKGPKRKAQNIGYRLGHRRALFEKRKRLSDYALIFGMFGIVVMVIETELSWGLYSKAKQEAADAALRVLIGETEKMERMEGTNVTELPVSGSTLHDQLAMLSHQRFNALTARIQHSLLGRKILAAIIMRRGDKGLGVVVSIGTGNRCVKGEELSLKGETVNDCHAEIISRRGFMRFLYSELLKYDPSDPSSTEQSIFEPAEGNRLRIKSGVTFHLYISTAPCGDGALFDKSCSDQAGAAGRTQHQPLFENAKQGKLRTKVENGEGTIPVESSDIVPTWDGIQRGERLRTMSCSDKILRWNVLGLQGALLSHFVEPVYLSSVTLDWDSGEKHCGV
;
A
#
# COMPACT_ATOMS: atom_id res chain seq x y z
N MET A 1 -29.57 -62.50 -11.87
CA MET A 1 -28.57 -63.61 -11.86
C MET A 1 -27.36 -63.10 -12.63
N SER A 2 -26.13 -63.03 -12.13
CA SER A 2 -25.61 -63.37 -10.80
C SER A 2 -24.40 -62.51 -10.41
N SER A 3 -24.28 -62.33 -9.09
CA SER A 3 -23.17 -61.87 -8.25
C SER A 3 -21.73 -62.28 -8.65
N CYS A 4 -20.77 -61.35 -8.50
CA CYS A 4 -19.51 -61.52 -7.73
C CYS A 4 -18.81 -60.16 -7.54
N LYS A 5 -18.79 -59.59 -6.33
CA LYS A 5 -17.71 -59.61 -5.32
C LYS A 5 -16.38 -58.98 -5.75
N TYR A 6 -16.07 -57.85 -5.10
CA TYR A 6 -14.82 -57.08 -5.18
C TYR A 6 -13.94 -57.41 -3.96
N SER A 7 -12.65 -57.68 -4.17
CA SER A 7 -11.64 -57.77 -3.10
C SER A 7 -10.43 -56.94 -3.51
N GLY A 8 -9.98 -56.05 -2.61
CA GLY A 8 -8.88 -55.13 -2.88
C GLY A 8 -7.51 -55.80 -2.86
N GLY A 9 -6.60 -55.30 -3.71
CA GLY A 9 -5.18 -55.62 -3.69
C GLY A 9 -4.39 -54.34 -3.99
N VAL A 10 -3.60 -53.88 -3.02
CA VAL A 10 -2.70 -52.72 -3.20
C VAL A 10 -1.50 -53.15 -4.05
N MET A 11 -1.28 -52.49 -5.18
CA MET A 11 -0.16 -52.78 -6.07
C MET A 11 0.69 -51.53 -6.33
N LYS A 12 1.92 -51.53 -5.83
CA LYS A 12 2.98 -50.60 -6.26
C LYS A 12 3.52 -51.07 -7.61
N PRO A 13 3.81 -50.16 -8.56
CA PRO A 13 4.75 -50.43 -9.64
C PRO A 13 6.11 -49.77 -9.35
N LEU A 14 7.14 -50.58 -9.17
CA LEU A 14 8.51 -50.22 -9.54
C LEU A 14 8.72 -50.70 -10.98
N SER A 15 9.23 -49.85 -11.87
CA SER A 15 10.49 -50.08 -12.58
C SER A 15 10.69 -49.12 -13.76
N ARG A 16 11.96 -48.84 -14.02
CA ARG A 16 12.45 -48.08 -15.19
C ARG A 16 12.32 -48.94 -16.45
N LEU A 17 12.07 -48.30 -17.60
CA LEU A 17 12.66 -48.72 -18.88
C LEU A 17 13.16 -47.49 -19.65
N SER A 18 14.07 -47.72 -20.60
CA SER A 18 15.02 -46.73 -21.11
C SER A 18 15.04 -46.66 -22.64
N ALA A 19 15.12 -45.43 -23.19
CA ALA A 19 15.63 -45.07 -24.53
C ALA A 19 15.49 -43.54 -24.71
N SER A 20 16.35 -42.78 -25.38
CA SER A 20 17.70 -43.03 -25.93
C SER A 20 18.41 -41.66 -26.10
N ARG A 21 19.74 -41.58 -25.91
CA ARG A 21 20.55 -40.36 -26.16
C ARG A 21 21.39 -40.50 -27.43
N ARG A 22 21.12 -39.66 -28.44
CA ARG A 22 22.02 -39.17 -29.52
C ARG A 22 21.38 -37.87 -30.06
N ASN A 23 22.02 -36.74 -30.30
CA ASN A 23 23.45 -36.37 -30.30
C ASN A 23 23.69 -35.15 -29.39
N LEU A 24 24.85 -35.08 -28.72
CA LEU A 24 25.45 -33.79 -28.32
C LEU A 24 26.63 -33.55 -29.25
N ILE A 25 26.73 -32.34 -29.80
CA ILE A 25 27.96 -31.78 -30.31
C ILE A 25 28.47 -30.86 -29.20
N GLU A 26 29.74 -31.01 -28.81
CA GLU A 26 30.38 -30.15 -27.83
C GLU A 26 30.57 -28.74 -28.41
N ALA A 27 30.17 -27.73 -27.65
CA ALA A 27 30.52 -26.35 -27.86
C ALA A 27 30.94 -25.76 -26.50
N GLU A 28 32.14 -25.21 -26.43
CA GLU A 28 32.71 -24.63 -25.22
C GLU A 28 31.97 -23.36 -24.76
N PRO A 29 32.05 -22.99 -23.47
CA PRO A 29 31.44 -21.77 -22.95
C PRO A 29 32.32 -20.55 -23.24
N GLU A 30 32.24 -19.99 -24.45
CA GLU A 30 32.72 -18.62 -24.68
C GLU A 30 31.85 -17.63 -23.88
N ALA A 31 32.43 -17.06 -22.83
CA ALA A 31 31.82 -16.03 -22.02
C ALA A 31 31.77 -14.69 -22.79
N GLN A 32 30.73 -14.49 -23.61
CA GLN A 32 30.45 -13.18 -24.20
C GLN A 32 29.85 -12.23 -23.13
N PRO A 33 30.40 -11.02 -22.95
CA PRO A 33 29.85 -10.05 -22.00
C PRO A 33 28.51 -9.50 -22.52
N LEU A 34 27.52 -9.46 -21.62
CA LEU A 34 26.21 -8.87 -21.89
C LEU A 34 26.34 -7.39 -22.26
N GLN A 35 26.04 -7.04 -23.50
CA GLN A 35 26.04 -5.64 -23.95
C GLN A 35 24.82 -4.90 -23.39
N LEU A 36 25.07 -4.03 -22.41
CA LEU A 36 24.11 -3.05 -21.89
C LEU A 36 24.02 -1.85 -22.84
N PHE A 37 23.14 -1.91 -23.84
CA PHE A 37 22.72 -0.71 -24.59
C PHE A 37 21.23 -0.74 -24.95
N GLY A 38 20.43 -0.11 -24.07
CA GLY A 38 19.18 0.54 -24.44
C GLY A 38 19.32 2.01 -24.06
N THR A 39 19.15 2.93 -25.01
CA THR A 39 19.33 4.37 -24.79
C THR A 39 18.12 4.98 -24.09
N GLY A 40 17.98 4.67 -22.80
CA GLY A 40 17.03 5.29 -21.89
C GLY A 40 17.62 5.23 -20.48
N GLY A 41 17.84 6.39 -19.86
CA GLY A 41 18.27 6.44 -18.47
C GLY A 41 17.22 5.82 -17.53
N PRO A 42 17.59 5.42 -16.30
CA PRO A 42 16.60 5.05 -15.30
C PRO A 42 15.61 6.22 -15.09
N PRO A 43 14.33 5.94 -14.84
CA PRO A 43 13.31 6.98 -14.69
C PRO A 43 13.67 7.97 -13.57
N GLU A 44 13.57 9.26 -13.87
CA GLU A 44 13.82 10.34 -12.91
C GLU A 44 12.72 10.37 -11.83
N ILE A 45 13.15 10.55 -10.57
CA ILE A 45 12.31 10.61 -9.37
C ILE A 45 12.65 11.93 -8.67
N VAL A 46 11.65 12.76 -8.39
CA VAL A 46 11.81 14.09 -7.79
C VAL A 46 10.76 14.28 -6.69
N VAL A 47 11.15 14.92 -5.58
CA VAL A 47 10.31 15.20 -4.41
C VAL A 47 10.41 16.69 -4.05
N SER A 48 9.28 17.34 -3.77
CA SER A 48 9.20 18.77 -3.45
C SER A 48 9.35 19.05 -1.93
N ARG A 49 9.93 20.21 -1.56
CA ARG A 49 10.00 20.73 -0.17
C ARG A 49 9.42 22.16 -0.13
N GLU A 50 8.60 22.48 0.87
CA GLU A 50 8.32 23.87 1.33
C GLU A 50 8.84 24.04 2.76
N ASP A 51 9.46 25.19 3.05
CA ASP A 51 10.07 25.50 4.35
C ASP A 51 9.08 26.19 5.30
N ASN A 52 9.12 25.89 6.60
CA ASN A 52 8.59 26.83 7.61
C ASN A 52 9.12 26.67 9.06
N HIS A 53 8.92 27.74 9.84
CA HIS A 53 9.57 28.02 11.13
C HIS A 53 9.00 27.27 12.36
N ALA A 54 9.80 27.21 13.43
CA ALA A 54 9.51 26.49 14.68
C ALA A 54 8.99 27.39 15.83
N PRO A 55 8.18 26.85 16.78
CA PRO A 55 7.83 27.50 18.04
C PRO A 55 8.40 26.81 19.31
N THR A 56 8.43 27.54 20.43
CA THR A 56 9.06 27.20 21.72
C THR A 56 8.10 26.64 22.78
N ALA A 57 8.65 26.08 23.86
CA ALA A 57 7.91 25.34 24.91
C ALA A 57 7.75 26.12 26.24
N HIS A 58 6.68 25.81 27.00
CA HIS A 58 6.42 26.31 28.36
C HIS A 58 6.07 25.18 29.35
N ARG A 59 6.23 25.46 30.65
CA ARG A 59 6.17 24.51 31.79
C ARG A 59 5.23 25.05 32.89
N PRO A 60 4.40 24.23 33.57
CA PRO A 60 3.54 24.68 34.68
C PRO A 60 4.05 24.34 36.10
N GLU A 61 3.51 25.04 37.10
CA GLU A 61 3.87 24.98 38.54
C GLU A 61 2.92 24.10 39.41
N ARG A 62 3.21 24.03 40.73
CA ARG A 62 2.42 23.33 41.78
C ARG A 62 1.61 24.30 42.67
N PRO A 63 0.45 23.87 43.20
CA PRO A 63 -0.23 24.52 44.33
C PRO A 63 0.04 23.83 45.71
N PRO A 64 -0.34 24.46 46.86
CA PRO A 64 0.17 24.12 48.20
C PRO A 64 -0.83 23.36 49.14
N ALA A 65 -0.42 23.14 50.40
CA ALA A 65 -1.07 22.25 51.39
C ALA A 65 -1.76 22.95 52.58
N ARG A 66 -2.75 22.27 53.19
CA ARG A 66 -3.36 22.44 54.55
C ARG A 66 -4.46 21.35 54.72
N ALA A 67 -4.97 20.93 55.89
CA ALA A 67 -4.62 21.09 57.31
C ALA A 67 -5.24 19.90 58.11
N ALA A 68 -4.88 19.71 59.38
CA ALA A 68 -5.41 18.63 60.25
C ALA A 68 -6.62 19.06 61.11
N PRO A 69 -7.43 18.10 61.63
CA PRO A 69 -8.30 18.32 62.80
C PRO A 69 -7.96 17.42 64.00
N ALA A 70 -8.57 17.70 65.16
CA ALA A 70 -8.11 17.26 66.48
C ALA A 70 -9.16 16.56 67.37
N ALA A 71 -8.67 16.00 68.47
CA ALA A 71 -9.32 15.77 69.77
C ALA A 71 -10.38 14.64 69.94
N PHE A 72 -10.34 14.03 71.13
CA PHE A 72 -11.15 12.89 71.57
C PHE A 72 -12.43 13.30 72.33
N ALA A 73 -13.45 12.44 72.31
CA ALA A 73 -14.51 12.38 73.32
C ALA A 73 -14.68 10.93 73.84
N LYS A 74 -15.03 10.76 75.13
CA LYS A 74 -15.16 9.44 75.80
C LYS A 74 -16.62 9.01 75.94
N GLY A 75 -16.87 7.70 75.80
CA GLY A 75 -18.16 7.02 76.10
C GLY A 75 -17.97 5.80 77.02
N PRO A 76 -19.03 5.32 77.72
CA PRO A 76 -18.88 4.65 79.02
C PRO A 76 -18.67 3.13 79.03
N LYS A 77 -18.35 2.64 80.24
CA LYS A 77 -18.02 1.24 80.57
C LYS A 77 -19.14 0.24 80.19
N ARG A 78 -18.75 -1.00 79.87
CA ARG A 78 -19.64 -2.17 79.75
C ARG A 78 -19.04 -3.38 80.50
N LYS A 79 -19.88 -4.38 80.81
CA LYS A 79 -19.56 -5.56 81.64
C LYS A 79 -18.40 -6.40 81.10
N ALA A 80 -17.62 -7.00 82.00
CA ALA A 80 -16.53 -7.91 81.66
C ALA A 80 -17.06 -9.22 81.07
N GLN A 81 -16.88 -9.41 79.75
CA GLN A 81 -17.11 -10.68 79.07
C GLN A 81 -15.80 -11.47 79.00
N ASN A 82 -15.91 -12.80 79.14
CA ASN A 82 -14.79 -13.73 79.17
C ASN A 82 -13.82 -13.54 77.98
N ILE A 83 -12.52 -13.60 78.25
CA ILE A 83 -11.44 -13.24 77.32
C ILE A 83 -11.57 -13.99 75.98
N GLY A 84 -11.92 -15.28 76.00
CA GLY A 84 -12.17 -16.09 74.80
C GLY A 84 -13.28 -15.55 73.89
N TYR A 85 -14.41 -15.09 74.44
CA TYR A 85 -15.48 -14.47 73.65
C TYR A 85 -15.00 -13.17 72.99
N ARG A 86 -14.21 -12.36 73.71
CA ARG A 86 -13.65 -11.11 73.18
C ARG A 86 -12.61 -11.36 72.08
N LEU A 87 -11.80 -12.42 72.15
CA LEU A 87 -10.89 -12.82 71.07
C LEU A 87 -11.66 -13.38 69.86
N GLY A 88 -12.60 -14.30 70.05
CA GLY A 88 -13.40 -14.87 68.97
C GLY A 88 -14.21 -13.81 68.21
N HIS A 89 -14.87 -12.91 68.94
CA HIS A 89 -15.60 -11.80 68.35
C HIS A 89 -14.69 -10.81 67.59
N ARG A 90 -13.47 -10.53 68.12
CA ARG A 90 -12.47 -9.74 67.38
C ARG A 90 -12.04 -10.42 66.09
N ARG A 91 -11.77 -11.73 66.09
CA ARG A 91 -11.38 -12.50 64.89
C ARG A 91 -12.48 -12.45 63.82
N ALA A 92 -13.74 -12.68 64.19
CA ALA A 92 -14.89 -12.58 63.29
C ALA A 92 -15.09 -11.16 62.72
N LEU A 93 -14.88 -10.11 63.53
CA LEU A 93 -14.93 -8.71 63.07
C LEU A 93 -13.74 -8.31 62.18
N PHE A 94 -12.58 -8.95 62.32
CA PHE A 94 -11.47 -8.78 61.38
C PHE A 94 -11.79 -9.45 60.04
N GLU A 95 -12.34 -10.66 60.05
CA GLU A 95 -12.66 -11.38 58.81
C GLU A 95 -13.79 -10.72 58.00
N LYS A 96 -14.82 -10.19 58.68
CA LYS A 96 -15.85 -9.36 58.01
C LYS A 96 -15.27 -8.08 57.40
N ARG A 97 -14.33 -7.41 58.08
CA ARG A 97 -13.66 -6.22 57.55
C ARG A 97 -12.72 -6.54 56.38
N LYS A 98 -12.06 -7.70 56.40
CA LYS A 98 -11.26 -8.16 55.26
C LYS A 98 -12.15 -8.35 54.02
N ARG A 99 -13.26 -9.10 54.13
CA ARG A 99 -14.20 -9.29 53.01
C ARG A 99 -14.77 -7.97 52.47
N LEU A 100 -15.09 -7.01 53.35
CA LEU A 100 -15.51 -5.66 52.92
C LEU A 100 -14.41 -4.89 52.17
N SER A 101 -13.15 -5.02 52.60
CA SER A 101 -11.98 -4.45 51.91
C SER A 101 -11.76 -5.11 50.55
N ASP A 102 -11.91 -6.43 50.46
CA ASP A 102 -11.75 -7.19 49.22
C ASP A 102 -12.84 -6.78 48.19
N TYR A 103 -14.10 -6.63 48.63
CA TYR A 103 -15.17 -6.10 47.76
C TYR A 103 -14.93 -4.65 47.35
N ALA A 104 -14.49 -3.77 48.25
CA ALA A 104 -14.17 -2.39 47.91
C ALA A 104 -13.05 -2.29 46.86
N LEU A 105 -12.06 -3.17 46.92
CA LEU A 105 -10.99 -3.27 45.93
C LEU A 105 -11.51 -3.74 44.57
N ILE A 106 -12.40 -4.75 44.54
CA ILE A 106 -13.04 -5.23 43.30
C ILE A 106 -13.86 -4.11 42.63
N PHE A 107 -14.70 -3.39 43.39
CA PHE A 107 -15.46 -2.26 42.85
C PHE A 107 -14.57 -1.09 42.41
N GLY A 108 -13.47 -0.82 43.13
CA GLY A 108 -12.48 0.17 42.73
C GLY A 108 -11.79 -0.17 41.40
N MET A 109 -11.35 -1.43 41.23
CA MET A 109 -10.76 -1.89 39.97
C MET A 109 -11.76 -1.88 38.82
N PHE A 110 -13.02 -2.29 39.06
CA PHE A 110 -14.08 -2.21 38.05
C PHE A 110 -14.33 -0.76 37.60
N GLY A 111 -14.40 0.19 38.55
CA GLY A 111 -14.55 1.62 38.23
C GLY A 111 -13.40 2.17 37.38
N ILE A 112 -12.15 1.78 37.66
CA ILE A 112 -10.99 2.18 36.84
C ILE A 112 -11.10 1.60 35.42
N VAL A 113 -11.48 0.32 35.28
CA VAL A 113 -11.65 -0.32 33.96
C VAL A 113 -12.77 0.37 33.16
N VAL A 114 -13.91 0.66 33.78
CA VAL A 114 -15.00 1.41 33.11
C VAL A 114 -14.54 2.80 32.69
N MET A 115 -13.85 3.54 33.57
CA MET A 115 -13.35 4.88 33.25
C MET A 115 -12.34 4.89 32.08
N VAL A 116 -11.46 3.88 32.00
CA VAL A 116 -10.55 3.71 30.86
C VAL A 116 -11.33 3.37 29.58
N ILE A 117 -12.27 2.43 29.63
CA ILE A 117 -13.11 2.06 28.48
C ILE A 117 -13.91 3.28 27.99
N GLU A 118 -14.52 4.06 28.88
CA GLU A 118 -15.23 5.30 28.53
C GLU A 118 -14.29 6.33 27.90
N THR A 119 -13.06 6.48 28.42
CA THR A 119 -12.07 7.43 27.87
C THR A 119 -11.64 7.01 26.46
N GLU A 120 -11.26 5.75 26.26
CA GLU A 120 -10.81 5.20 24.98
C GLU A 120 -11.94 5.20 23.92
N LEU A 121 -13.15 4.76 24.27
CA LEU A 121 -14.30 4.85 23.36
C LEU A 121 -14.67 6.30 23.06
N SER A 122 -14.67 7.20 24.04
CA SER A 122 -15.01 8.61 23.80
C SER A 122 -13.99 9.26 22.86
N TRP A 123 -12.70 9.00 23.01
CA TRP A 123 -11.67 9.50 22.09
C TRP A 123 -11.78 8.88 20.70
N GLY A 124 -12.01 7.56 20.61
CA GLY A 124 -12.22 6.86 19.33
C GLY A 124 -13.47 7.33 18.58
N LEU A 125 -14.58 7.54 19.27
CA LEU A 125 -15.83 8.00 18.67
C LEU A 125 -15.80 9.49 18.34
N TYR A 126 -15.20 10.33 19.19
CA TYR A 126 -15.06 11.77 18.97
C TYR A 126 -14.11 12.09 17.81
N SER A 127 -12.97 11.40 17.72
CA SER A 127 -12.06 11.54 16.58
C SER A 127 -12.71 11.12 15.26
N LYS A 128 -13.41 9.98 15.25
CA LYS A 128 -14.17 9.50 14.08
C LYS A 128 -15.29 10.48 13.68
N ALA A 129 -16.12 10.93 14.62
CA ALA A 129 -17.20 11.88 14.35
C ALA A 129 -16.67 13.24 13.85
N LYS A 130 -15.55 13.73 14.41
CA LYS A 130 -14.87 14.95 13.93
C LYS A 130 -14.36 14.77 12.49
N GLN A 131 -13.82 13.60 12.16
CA GLN A 131 -13.30 13.30 10.83
C GLN A 131 -14.43 13.13 9.80
N GLU A 132 -15.54 12.49 10.17
CA GLU A 132 -16.76 12.41 9.34
C GLU A 132 -17.40 13.79 9.12
N ALA A 133 -17.46 14.64 10.15
CA ALA A 133 -17.94 16.02 10.02
C ALA A 133 -17.02 16.90 9.16
N ALA A 134 -15.70 16.72 9.26
CA ALA A 134 -14.73 17.42 8.41
C ALA A 134 -14.84 16.99 6.94
N ASP A 135 -15.00 15.69 6.66
CA ASP A 135 -15.23 15.17 5.32
C ASP A 135 -16.57 15.66 4.73
N ALA A 136 -17.63 15.73 5.55
CA ALA A 136 -18.91 16.31 5.14
C ALA A 136 -18.81 17.82 4.81
N ALA A 137 -18.11 18.60 5.63
CA ALA A 137 -17.88 20.03 5.38
C ALA A 137 -17.03 20.25 4.11
N LEU A 138 -15.99 19.45 3.91
CA LEU A 138 -15.13 19.51 2.73
C LEU A 138 -15.92 19.22 1.44
N ARG A 139 -16.85 18.24 1.47
CA ARG A 139 -17.75 17.95 0.33
C ARG A 139 -18.67 19.11 -0.01
N VAL A 140 -19.19 19.84 0.99
CA VAL A 140 -20.02 21.03 0.75
C VAL A 140 -19.18 22.11 0.07
N LEU A 141 -17.98 22.40 0.58
CA LEU A 141 -17.08 23.40 -0.02
C LEU A 141 -16.69 23.05 -1.47
N ILE A 142 -16.31 21.80 -1.73
CA ILE A 142 -16.01 21.33 -3.09
C ILE A 142 -17.25 21.46 -4.00
N GLY A 143 -18.42 21.04 -3.55
CA GLY A 143 -19.67 21.14 -4.32
C GLY A 143 -20.18 22.58 -4.53
N GLU A 144 -19.82 23.52 -3.65
CA GLU A 144 -20.07 24.96 -3.84
C GLU A 144 -19.08 25.57 -4.84
N THR A 145 -17.81 25.17 -4.78
CA THR A 145 -16.78 25.57 -5.77
C THR A 145 -17.19 25.10 -7.17
N GLU A 146 -17.59 23.84 -7.33
CA GLU A 146 -18.10 23.29 -8.60
C GLU A 146 -19.41 23.96 -9.07
N LYS A 147 -20.25 24.49 -8.17
CA LYS A 147 -21.45 25.27 -8.56
C LYS A 147 -21.08 26.65 -9.13
N MET A 148 -20.04 27.28 -8.61
CA MET A 148 -19.51 28.52 -9.19
C MET A 148 -18.91 28.25 -10.58
N GLU A 149 -18.09 27.21 -10.72
CA GLU A 149 -17.54 26.77 -12.02
C GLU A 149 -18.62 26.37 -13.04
N ARG A 150 -19.80 25.92 -12.59
CA ARG A 150 -20.93 25.60 -13.48
C ARG A 150 -21.71 26.81 -13.97
N MET A 151 -21.57 27.95 -13.30
CA MET A 151 -22.20 29.21 -13.69
C MET A 151 -21.32 29.99 -14.69
N GLU A 152 -20.02 29.78 -14.66
CA GLU A 152 -19.04 30.32 -15.62
C GLU A 152 -18.65 29.24 -16.65
N GLY A 153 -19.35 29.22 -17.78
CA GLY A 153 -19.31 28.10 -18.73
C GLY A 153 -17.91 27.72 -19.24
N THR A 154 -17.55 26.44 -19.06
CA THR A 154 -16.46 25.69 -19.74
C THR A 154 -15.29 26.51 -20.27
N ASN A 155 -14.54 27.14 -19.38
CA ASN A 155 -13.10 27.22 -19.56
C ASN A 155 -12.48 26.03 -18.81
N VAL A 156 -11.59 25.30 -19.48
CA VAL A 156 -10.64 24.47 -18.74
C VAL A 156 -9.82 25.46 -17.94
N THR A 157 -9.90 25.40 -16.60
CA THR A 157 -9.13 26.28 -15.73
C THR A 157 -7.65 26.04 -16.03
N GLU A 158 -7.01 26.96 -16.76
CA GLU A 158 -5.56 26.98 -16.92
C GLU A 158 -4.95 27.32 -15.57
N LEU A 159 -4.83 26.28 -14.73
CA LEU A 159 -4.07 26.31 -13.50
C LEU A 159 -2.66 26.83 -13.83
N PRO A 160 -2.10 27.76 -13.02
CA PRO A 160 -0.90 28.49 -13.41
C PRO A 160 0.30 27.54 -13.51
N VAL A 161 0.62 27.13 -14.75
CA VAL A 161 1.73 26.21 -15.05
C VAL A 161 3.10 26.90 -14.85
N SER A 162 3.11 28.22 -14.66
CA SER A 162 4.27 29.08 -14.41
C SER A 162 5.09 28.63 -13.19
N GLY A 163 6.12 27.82 -13.43
CA GLY A 163 7.06 27.34 -12.40
C GLY A 163 6.81 25.92 -11.89
N SER A 164 5.75 25.24 -12.35
CA SER A 164 5.48 23.83 -12.00
C SER A 164 6.43 22.86 -12.71
N THR A 165 6.92 21.84 -12.01
CA THR A 165 7.72 20.77 -12.63
C THR A 165 6.83 19.84 -13.46
N LEU A 166 7.45 19.01 -14.32
CA LEU A 166 6.74 17.92 -15.01
C LEU A 166 6.04 16.97 -14.03
N HIS A 167 6.64 16.75 -12.85
CA HIS A 167 6.10 15.85 -11.84
C HIS A 167 4.83 16.41 -11.20
N ASP A 168 4.81 17.69 -10.85
CA ASP A 168 3.61 18.38 -10.34
C ASP A 168 2.48 18.35 -11.38
N GLN A 169 2.81 18.56 -12.66
CA GLN A 169 1.87 18.49 -13.78
C GLN A 169 1.24 17.09 -13.94
N LEU A 170 2.04 16.02 -13.80
CA LEU A 170 1.56 14.63 -13.85
C LEU A 170 0.66 14.29 -12.65
N ALA A 171 1.02 14.76 -11.44
CA ALA A 171 0.21 14.58 -10.23
C ALA A 171 -1.13 15.32 -10.35
N MET A 172 -1.10 16.59 -10.73
CA MET A 172 -2.27 17.44 -10.98
C MET A 172 -3.23 16.79 -11.99
N LEU A 173 -2.72 16.38 -13.15
CA LEU A 173 -3.54 15.74 -14.19
C LEU A 173 -4.18 14.42 -13.71
N SER A 174 -3.46 13.66 -12.87
CA SER A 174 -3.96 12.42 -12.28
C SER A 174 -5.10 12.65 -11.30
N HIS A 175 -4.93 13.61 -10.38
CA HIS A 175 -5.98 14.00 -9.42
C HIS A 175 -7.19 14.64 -10.10
N GLN A 176 -6.99 15.56 -11.05
CA GLN A 176 -8.07 16.16 -11.83
C GLN A 176 -8.89 15.08 -12.55
N ARG A 177 -8.23 14.12 -13.20
CA ARG A 177 -8.91 13.03 -13.89
C ARG A 177 -9.64 12.09 -12.93
N PHE A 178 -9.05 11.80 -11.77
CA PHE A 178 -9.70 11.01 -10.72
C PHE A 178 -10.97 11.72 -10.23
N ASN A 179 -10.88 12.98 -9.81
CA ASN A 179 -12.01 13.77 -9.31
C ASN A 179 -13.15 13.85 -10.34
N ALA A 180 -12.84 14.11 -11.62
CA ALA A 180 -13.83 14.13 -12.70
C ALA A 180 -14.56 12.79 -12.92
N LEU A 181 -13.93 11.65 -12.58
CA LEU A 181 -14.56 10.33 -12.62
C LEU A 181 -15.38 10.06 -11.34
N THR A 182 -14.85 10.43 -10.16
CA THR A 182 -15.46 10.13 -8.87
C THR A 182 -16.61 11.06 -8.49
N ALA A 183 -16.69 12.26 -9.06
CA ALA A 183 -17.84 13.18 -8.95
C ALA A 183 -19.17 12.49 -9.33
N ARG A 184 -19.13 11.47 -10.19
CA ARG A 184 -20.31 10.69 -10.63
C ARG A 184 -20.66 9.51 -9.70
N ILE A 185 -19.84 9.23 -8.68
CA ILE A 185 -19.86 7.98 -7.88
C ILE A 185 -19.63 8.24 -6.38
N GLN A 186 -19.82 9.48 -5.91
CA GLN A 186 -19.39 9.97 -4.58
C GLN A 186 -19.85 9.13 -3.37
N HIS A 187 -21.00 8.44 -3.46
CA HIS A 187 -21.52 7.60 -2.37
C HIS A 187 -20.74 6.30 -2.14
N SER A 188 -19.94 5.83 -3.11
CA SER A 188 -19.26 4.51 -3.06
C SER A 188 -17.77 4.61 -2.67
N LEU A 189 -17.23 5.82 -2.56
CA LEU A 189 -15.78 6.04 -2.53
C LEU A 189 -15.23 6.58 -1.20
N LEU A 190 -15.97 6.39 -0.10
CA LEU A 190 -15.52 6.69 1.27
C LEU A 190 -14.15 6.08 1.60
N GLY A 191 -13.31 6.86 2.29
CA GLY A 191 -11.97 6.48 2.78
C GLY A 191 -10.81 7.09 1.99
N ARG A 192 -9.64 7.27 2.64
CA ARG A 192 -8.38 7.60 1.95
C ARG A 192 -8.03 6.42 1.03
N LYS A 193 -7.85 6.67 -0.27
CA LYS A 193 -7.47 5.65 -1.24
C LYS A 193 -6.18 6.08 -1.93
N ILE A 194 -5.19 5.19 -1.94
CA ILE A 194 -4.02 5.36 -2.80
C ILE A 194 -4.54 5.48 -4.24
N LEU A 195 -4.11 6.52 -4.94
CA LEU A 195 -4.36 6.76 -6.35
C LEU A 195 -3.09 6.42 -7.13
N ALA A 196 -3.24 5.76 -8.27
CA ALA A 196 -2.16 5.66 -9.24
C ALA A 196 -2.70 5.84 -10.65
N ALA A 197 -1.91 6.45 -11.52
CA ALA A 197 -2.29 6.76 -12.89
C ALA A 197 -1.12 6.51 -13.84
N ILE A 198 -1.44 6.04 -15.05
CA ILE A 198 -0.46 6.00 -16.15
C ILE A 198 -0.87 7.06 -17.16
N ILE A 199 0.05 7.99 -17.41
CA ILE A 199 -0.10 9.13 -18.30
C ILE A 199 0.72 8.87 -19.56
N MET A 200 0.11 9.02 -20.73
CA MET A 200 0.78 9.01 -22.02
C MET A 200 1.06 10.45 -22.45
N ARG A 201 2.30 10.75 -22.87
CA ARG A 201 2.64 12.01 -23.55
C ARG A 201 3.04 11.73 -25.01
N ARG A 202 2.88 12.73 -25.88
CA ARG A 202 3.28 12.69 -27.29
C ARG A 202 4.22 13.87 -27.57
N GLY A 203 5.52 13.62 -27.55
CA GLY A 203 6.57 14.64 -27.51
C GLY A 203 6.50 15.50 -26.25
N ASP A 204 7.25 16.60 -26.24
CA ASP A 204 7.40 17.46 -25.06
C ASP A 204 6.24 18.45 -24.86
N LYS A 205 5.28 18.51 -25.80
CA LYS A 205 4.21 19.51 -25.81
C LYS A 205 2.97 19.03 -25.04
N GLY A 206 2.58 19.80 -24.02
CA GLY A 206 1.37 19.60 -23.24
C GLY A 206 1.49 18.56 -22.11
N LEU A 207 0.46 18.50 -21.26
CA LEU A 207 0.42 17.68 -20.04
C LEU A 207 0.32 16.17 -20.32
N GLY A 208 -0.14 15.78 -21.51
CA GLY A 208 -0.45 14.40 -21.86
C GLY A 208 -1.89 13.99 -21.57
N VAL A 209 -2.15 12.68 -21.61
CA VAL A 209 -3.48 12.08 -21.40
C VAL A 209 -3.37 10.91 -20.44
N VAL A 210 -4.21 10.88 -19.41
CA VAL A 210 -4.31 9.74 -18.49
C VAL A 210 -4.97 8.56 -19.21
N VAL A 211 -4.18 7.52 -19.50
CA VAL A 211 -4.63 6.30 -20.20
C VAL A 211 -5.06 5.20 -19.23
N SER A 212 -4.65 5.28 -17.96
CA SER A 212 -5.19 4.41 -16.91
C SER A 212 -5.16 5.02 -15.53
N ILE A 213 -6.11 4.59 -14.69
CA ILE A 213 -6.21 4.91 -13.27
C ILE A 213 -6.50 3.62 -12.50
N GLY A 214 -5.86 3.47 -11.34
CA GLY A 214 -6.22 2.49 -10.33
C GLY A 214 -6.34 3.15 -8.96
N THR A 215 -7.15 2.57 -8.09
CA THR A 215 -7.16 2.88 -6.65
C THR A 215 -7.23 1.60 -5.84
N GLY A 216 -6.73 1.66 -4.61
CA GLY A 216 -6.78 0.54 -3.66
C GLY A 216 -5.43 0.25 -3.01
N ASN A 217 -5.47 -0.52 -1.91
CA ASN A 217 -4.31 -0.82 -1.05
C ASN A 217 -4.40 -2.23 -0.44
N ARG A 218 -5.14 -3.16 -1.08
CA ARG A 218 -5.39 -4.51 -0.57
C ARG A 218 -5.15 -5.58 -1.63
N CYS A 219 -4.91 -6.80 -1.17
CA CYS A 219 -4.82 -8.01 -1.99
C CYS A 219 -5.97 -8.96 -1.67
N VAL A 220 -6.18 -9.94 -2.56
CA VAL A 220 -7.11 -11.03 -2.31
C VAL A 220 -6.67 -11.89 -1.13
N LYS A 221 -7.60 -12.59 -0.48
CA LYS A 221 -7.32 -13.66 0.49
C LYS A 221 -7.08 -14.99 -0.21
N GLY A 222 -6.38 -15.92 0.45
CA GLY A 222 -6.13 -17.27 -0.06
C GLY A 222 -7.40 -18.05 -0.42
N GLU A 223 -8.44 -17.90 0.39
CA GLU A 223 -9.77 -18.52 0.20
C GLU A 223 -10.49 -18.05 -1.08
N GLU A 224 -10.22 -16.82 -1.54
CA GLU A 224 -10.91 -16.16 -2.66
C GLU A 224 -10.15 -16.30 -4.00
N LEU A 225 -9.02 -17.02 -4.01
CA LEU A 225 -8.27 -17.31 -5.24
C LEU A 225 -9.12 -18.11 -6.24
N SER A 226 -8.96 -17.82 -7.54
CA SER A 226 -9.64 -18.55 -8.63
C SER A 226 -8.64 -19.25 -9.54
N LEU A 227 -8.81 -20.57 -9.71
CA LEU A 227 -8.08 -21.38 -10.69
C LEU A 227 -8.45 -21.05 -12.15
N LYS A 228 -9.57 -20.35 -12.38
CA LYS A 228 -10.03 -19.92 -13.71
C LYS A 228 -9.52 -18.53 -14.11
N GLY A 229 -8.85 -17.81 -13.20
CA GLY A 229 -8.39 -16.44 -13.43
C GLY A 229 -9.48 -15.37 -13.30
N GLU A 230 -10.61 -15.69 -12.66
CA GLU A 230 -11.74 -14.78 -12.45
C GLU A 230 -11.46 -13.72 -11.35
N THR A 231 -10.50 -13.98 -10.46
CA THR A 231 -10.14 -13.10 -9.34
C THR A 231 -8.91 -12.23 -9.64
N VAL A 232 -8.90 -10.99 -9.14
CA VAL A 232 -7.73 -10.11 -9.17
C VAL A 232 -6.93 -10.26 -7.87
N ASN A 233 -5.77 -10.92 -7.93
CA ASN A 233 -5.01 -11.26 -6.72
C ASN A 233 -4.43 -10.05 -5.96
N ASP A 234 -4.20 -8.92 -6.63
CA ASP A 234 -3.59 -7.73 -6.06
C ASP A 234 -4.28 -6.47 -6.62
N CYS A 235 -4.90 -5.72 -5.71
CA CYS A 235 -5.70 -4.54 -5.98
C CYS A 235 -5.08 -3.26 -5.43
N HIS A 236 -3.75 -3.22 -5.29
CA HIS A 236 -3.05 -1.95 -5.07
C HIS A 236 -3.15 -1.06 -6.31
N ALA A 237 -3.28 0.25 -6.11
CA ALA A 237 -3.58 1.24 -7.12
C ALA A 237 -2.67 1.14 -8.36
N GLU A 238 -1.36 1.07 -8.16
CA GLU A 238 -0.32 0.98 -9.19
C GLU A 238 -0.39 -0.35 -9.97
N ILE A 239 -0.84 -1.43 -9.32
CA ILE A 239 -1.06 -2.73 -9.96
C ILE A 239 -2.32 -2.70 -10.83
N ILE A 240 -3.41 -2.11 -10.33
CA ILE A 240 -4.66 -1.93 -11.08
C ILE A 240 -4.45 -0.99 -12.27
N SER A 241 -3.74 0.12 -12.07
CA SER A 241 -3.38 1.08 -13.12
C SER A 241 -2.62 0.39 -14.26
N ARG A 242 -1.61 -0.44 -13.94
CA ARG A 242 -0.93 -1.27 -14.95
C ARG A 242 -1.85 -2.27 -15.66
N ARG A 243 -2.77 -2.93 -14.94
CA ARG A 243 -3.74 -3.87 -15.57
C ARG A 243 -4.70 -3.13 -16.52
N GLY A 244 -5.12 -1.92 -16.17
CA GLY A 244 -5.86 -1.04 -17.07
C GLY A 244 -5.04 -0.59 -18.27
N PHE A 245 -3.75 -0.29 -18.07
CA PHE A 245 -2.82 0.06 -19.16
C PHE A 245 -2.62 -1.09 -20.17
N MET A 246 -2.59 -2.35 -19.72
CA MET A 246 -2.62 -3.49 -20.66
C MET A 246 -3.87 -3.49 -21.54
N ARG A 247 -5.05 -3.15 -20.99
CA ARG A 247 -6.29 -3.03 -21.78
C ARG A 247 -6.24 -1.88 -22.77
N PHE A 248 -5.59 -0.77 -22.41
CA PHE A 248 -5.28 0.32 -23.34
C PHE A 248 -4.37 -0.18 -24.48
N LEU A 249 -3.26 -0.87 -24.19
CA LEU A 249 -2.39 -1.44 -25.23
C LEU A 249 -3.13 -2.41 -26.17
N TYR A 250 -3.98 -3.31 -25.65
CA TYR A 250 -4.83 -4.16 -26.50
C TYR A 250 -5.80 -3.33 -27.36
N SER A 251 -6.33 -2.23 -26.84
CA SER A 251 -7.26 -1.36 -27.57
C SER A 251 -6.57 -0.56 -28.67
N GLU A 252 -5.31 -0.15 -28.46
CA GLU A 252 -4.48 0.49 -29.50
C GLU A 252 -4.02 -0.53 -30.55
N LEU A 253 -3.70 -1.77 -30.16
CA LEU A 253 -3.39 -2.85 -31.09
C LEU A 253 -4.57 -3.18 -32.02
N LEU A 254 -5.79 -3.23 -31.49
CA LEU A 254 -7.01 -3.49 -32.28
C LEU A 254 -7.39 -2.35 -33.24
N LYS A 255 -6.84 -1.14 -33.05
CA LYS A 255 -7.02 -0.01 -33.98
C LYS A 255 -5.96 0.02 -35.07
N TYR A 256 -4.80 -0.57 -34.84
CA TYR A 256 -3.67 -0.51 -35.76
C TYR A 256 -3.95 -1.34 -37.02
N ASP A 257 -4.08 -0.64 -38.15
CA ASP A 257 -4.23 -1.24 -39.47
C ASP A 257 -3.06 -0.79 -40.36
N PRO A 258 -2.15 -1.70 -40.76
CA PRO A 258 -1.02 -1.36 -41.64
C PRO A 258 -1.45 -1.08 -43.09
N SER A 259 -2.70 -1.36 -43.46
CA SER A 259 -3.25 -1.05 -44.79
C SER A 259 -3.85 0.36 -44.88
N ASP A 260 -4.15 1.00 -43.73
CA ASP A 260 -4.63 2.38 -43.64
C ASP A 260 -3.52 3.30 -43.10
N PRO A 261 -2.97 4.19 -43.94
CA PRO A 261 -1.99 5.19 -43.51
C PRO A 261 -2.50 6.10 -42.39
N SER A 262 -3.80 6.42 -42.36
CA SER A 262 -4.36 7.36 -41.38
C SER A 262 -4.47 6.73 -39.98
N SER A 263 -4.88 5.46 -39.88
CA SER A 263 -4.74 4.65 -38.66
C SER A 263 -3.28 4.57 -38.21
N THR A 264 -2.37 4.23 -39.12
CA THR A 264 -0.94 4.10 -38.81
C THR A 264 -0.32 5.40 -38.31
N GLU A 265 -0.68 6.57 -38.85
CA GLU A 265 -0.23 7.87 -38.35
C GLU A 265 -0.74 8.15 -36.93
N GLN A 266 -2.03 7.93 -36.66
CA GLN A 266 -2.65 8.24 -35.37
C GLN A 266 -2.25 7.28 -34.24
N SER A 267 -1.94 6.02 -34.58
CA SER A 267 -1.55 4.97 -33.63
C SER A 267 -0.31 5.34 -32.79
N ILE A 268 -0.21 4.77 -31.58
CA ILE A 268 1.00 4.82 -30.75
C ILE A 268 2.10 3.86 -31.22
N PHE A 269 1.76 2.94 -32.13
CA PHE A 269 2.64 1.86 -32.58
C PHE A 269 3.27 2.14 -33.95
N GLU A 270 4.47 1.58 -34.15
CA GLU A 270 5.17 1.48 -35.43
C GLU A 270 5.73 0.05 -35.62
N PRO A 271 5.98 -0.42 -36.86
CA PRO A 271 6.56 -1.73 -37.11
C PRO A 271 7.93 -1.93 -36.45
N ALA A 272 8.18 -3.13 -35.94
CA ALA A 272 9.44 -3.55 -35.35
C ALA A 272 9.92 -4.90 -35.93
N GLU A 273 11.07 -5.37 -35.48
CA GLU A 273 11.64 -6.64 -35.95
C GLU A 273 10.78 -7.85 -35.55
N GLY A 274 10.74 -8.87 -36.42
CA GLY A 274 10.09 -10.15 -36.15
C GLY A 274 8.56 -10.09 -36.13
N ASN A 275 7.95 -9.23 -36.96
CA ASN A 275 6.49 -9.05 -37.06
C ASN A 275 5.82 -8.62 -35.74
N ARG A 276 6.58 -7.90 -34.90
CA ARG A 276 6.08 -7.18 -33.73
C ARG A 276 5.91 -5.69 -34.05
N LEU A 277 5.25 -4.98 -33.15
CA LEU A 277 5.19 -3.52 -33.13
C LEU A 277 6.02 -2.98 -31.96
N ARG A 278 6.48 -1.74 -32.06
CA ARG A 278 7.06 -0.98 -30.94
C ARG A 278 6.32 0.33 -30.74
N ILE A 279 6.49 0.92 -29.57
CA ILE A 279 5.97 2.26 -29.28
C ILE A 279 6.82 3.28 -30.07
N LYS A 280 6.15 4.20 -30.78
CA LYS A 280 6.81 5.29 -31.50
C LYS A 280 7.72 6.09 -30.57
N SER A 281 8.90 6.47 -31.05
CA SER A 281 9.91 7.22 -30.27
C SER A 281 9.39 8.49 -29.59
N GLY A 282 8.40 9.16 -30.19
CA GLY A 282 7.73 10.33 -29.62
C GLY A 282 6.63 10.04 -28.59
N VAL A 283 6.43 8.80 -28.14
CA VAL A 283 5.38 8.43 -27.18
C VAL A 283 6.00 7.90 -25.88
N THR A 284 5.73 8.57 -24.77
CA THR A 284 6.26 8.21 -23.44
C THR A 284 5.15 7.88 -22.46
N PHE A 285 5.45 7.03 -21.47
CA PHE A 285 4.51 6.64 -20.42
C PHE A 285 5.08 6.96 -19.03
N HIS A 286 4.29 7.62 -18.20
CA HIS A 286 4.69 8.08 -16.88
C HIS A 286 3.74 7.50 -15.84
N LEU A 287 4.28 6.93 -14.76
CA LEU A 287 3.50 6.40 -13.65
C LEU A 287 3.47 7.42 -12.53
N TYR A 288 2.28 7.85 -12.13
CA TYR A 288 2.04 8.59 -10.91
C TYR A 288 1.47 7.65 -9.83
N ILE A 289 1.91 7.78 -8.58
CA ILE A 289 1.35 7.11 -7.39
C ILE A 289 1.24 8.13 -6.25
N SER A 290 0.11 8.20 -5.56
CA SER A 290 -0.14 9.19 -4.49
C SER A 290 0.58 8.89 -3.16
N THR A 291 1.50 7.93 -3.14
CA THR A 291 2.36 7.56 -2.00
C THR A 291 3.46 6.61 -2.49
N ALA A 292 4.48 6.39 -1.67
CA ALA A 292 5.55 5.45 -1.98
C ALA A 292 5.01 4.00 -2.15
N PRO A 293 5.44 3.26 -3.19
CA PRO A 293 4.93 1.91 -3.45
C PRO A 293 5.37 0.97 -2.33
N CYS A 294 4.42 0.22 -1.76
CA CYS A 294 4.72 -0.69 -0.65
C CYS A 294 5.82 -1.70 -1.01
N GLY A 295 6.73 -1.95 -0.06
CA GLY A 295 7.95 -2.73 -0.32
C GLY A 295 9.17 -1.94 0.11
N ASP A 296 10.28 -2.12 -0.61
CA ASP A 296 11.56 -1.45 -0.35
C ASP A 296 11.49 0.07 -0.51
N GLY A 297 10.67 0.56 -1.45
CA GLY A 297 10.46 1.98 -1.72
C GLY A 297 9.84 2.78 -0.57
N ALA A 298 9.41 2.13 0.51
CA ALA A 298 8.84 2.73 1.71
C ALA A 298 9.67 2.45 2.98
N LEU A 299 10.96 2.13 2.86
CA LEU A 299 11.87 1.76 3.97
C LEU A 299 12.97 2.79 4.26
N PHE A 300 12.75 4.07 3.96
CA PHE A 300 13.74 5.14 4.14
C PHE A 300 13.39 6.06 5.32
N ASP A 301 14.41 6.54 6.03
CA ASP A 301 14.30 7.47 7.17
C ASP A 301 14.76 8.89 6.74
N LYS A 302 14.50 9.92 7.55
CA LYS A 302 14.71 11.34 7.16
C LYS A 302 16.17 11.72 6.93
N SER A 303 17.12 11.12 7.65
CA SER A 303 18.55 11.48 7.64
C SER A 303 19.24 11.30 6.29
N CYS A 304 18.64 10.50 5.41
CA CYS A 304 19.28 10.03 4.18
C CYS A 304 19.32 11.11 3.08
N SER A 305 18.29 11.96 3.00
CA SER A 305 18.11 12.88 1.86
C SER A 305 19.15 14.02 1.79
N ASP A 306 19.75 14.40 2.92
CA ASP A 306 20.73 15.47 2.95
C ASP A 306 22.15 15.03 2.53
N GLN A 307 22.42 13.71 2.39
CA GLN A 307 23.72 13.18 1.95
C GLN A 307 23.83 12.93 0.44
N ALA A 308 22.70 12.75 -0.26
CA ALA A 308 22.69 12.44 -1.70
C ALA A 308 23.15 13.62 -2.59
N GLY A 309 23.08 14.87 -2.09
CA GLY A 309 23.38 16.08 -2.87
C GLY A 309 24.86 16.41 -3.10
N ALA A 310 25.81 15.61 -2.59
CA ALA A 310 27.22 15.98 -2.52
C ALA A 310 28.01 15.89 -3.85
N ALA A 311 27.41 15.40 -4.95
CA ALA A 311 28.04 15.39 -6.26
C ALA A 311 26.98 15.54 -7.37
N GLY A 312 27.18 16.50 -8.29
CA GLY A 312 26.35 16.71 -9.49
C GLY A 312 26.51 15.60 -10.54
N ARG A 313 26.20 14.35 -10.16
CA ARG A 313 26.25 13.16 -11.00
C ARG A 313 24.83 12.64 -11.16
N THR A 314 24.35 12.54 -12.40
CA THR A 314 23.01 12.04 -12.78
C THR A 314 22.84 10.52 -12.61
N GLN A 315 23.59 9.89 -11.70
CA GLN A 315 23.65 8.44 -11.54
C GLN A 315 23.05 8.04 -10.20
N HIS A 316 21.99 7.24 -10.26
CA HIS A 316 21.29 6.71 -9.08
C HIS A 316 22.24 5.94 -8.14
N GLN A 317 22.37 6.44 -6.90
CA GLN A 317 23.16 5.82 -5.83
C GLN A 317 22.23 5.42 -4.68
N PRO A 318 21.79 4.15 -4.61
CA PRO A 318 20.93 3.70 -3.52
C PRO A 318 21.70 3.65 -2.20
N LEU A 319 21.16 4.31 -1.17
CA LEU A 319 21.70 4.29 0.19
C LEU A 319 21.18 3.05 0.94
N PHE A 320 22.10 2.14 1.30
CA PHE A 320 21.81 0.95 2.10
C PHE A 320 22.30 1.13 3.53
N GLU A 321 21.52 1.82 4.35
CA GLU A 321 21.82 2.07 5.77
C GLU A 321 21.49 0.85 6.66
N ASN A 322 20.56 0.00 6.23
CA ASN A 322 20.16 -1.18 6.99
C ASN A 322 20.14 -2.46 6.14
N ALA A 323 20.48 -3.59 6.76
CA ALA A 323 20.49 -4.90 6.12
C ALA A 323 19.09 -5.48 5.80
N LYS A 324 18.03 -4.66 5.80
CA LYS A 324 16.66 -5.01 5.37
C LYS A 324 16.26 -4.31 4.06
N GLN A 325 16.99 -3.27 3.64
CA GLN A 325 16.84 -2.59 2.34
C GLN A 325 17.38 -3.47 1.21
N GLY A 326 16.92 -3.26 -0.02
CA GLY A 326 17.31 -4.02 -1.22
C GLY A 326 16.87 -5.48 -1.22
N LYS A 327 16.04 -5.90 -0.26
CA LYS A 327 15.52 -7.27 -0.15
C LYS A 327 14.12 -7.37 -0.72
N LEU A 328 13.86 -8.44 -1.49
CA LEU A 328 12.52 -8.78 -1.97
C LEU A 328 11.54 -8.95 -0.81
N ARG A 329 10.30 -8.49 -0.99
CA ARG A 329 9.28 -8.46 0.07
C ARG A 329 7.94 -9.00 -0.38
N THR A 330 7.19 -9.57 0.55
CA THR A 330 5.83 -10.05 0.31
C THR A 330 4.84 -9.32 1.22
N LYS A 331 3.68 -8.99 0.66
CA LYS A 331 2.56 -8.34 1.35
C LYS A 331 1.99 -9.26 2.43
N VAL A 332 1.53 -8.67 3.52
CA VAL A 332 0.89 -9.44 4.62
C VAL A 332 -0.59 -9.65 4.30
N GLU A 333 -1.06 -10.88 4.38
CA GLU A 333 -2.48 -11.19 4.21
C GLU A 333 -3.29 -10.53 5.35
N ASN A 334 -4.32 -9.77 4.98
CA ASN A 334 -5.08 -8.84 5.84
C ASN A 334 -4.34 -7.58 6.34
N GLY A 335 -3.06 -7.38 5.99
CA GLY A 335 -2.29 -6.16 6.28
C GLY A 335 -2.18 -5.20 5.08
N GLU A 336 -1.58 -4.03 5.33
CA GLU A 336 -1.12 -3.10 4.27
C GLU A 336 0.43 -3.07 4.16
N GLY A 337 1.12 -3.63 5.16
CA GLY A 337 2.57 -3.74 5.21
C GLY A 337 3.15 -4.94 4.44
N THR A 338 4.48 -5.00 4.42
CA THR A 338 5.25 -6.06 3.75
C THR A 338 6.34 -6.60 4.69
N ILE A 339 6.65 -7.89 4.59
CA ILE A 339 7.82 -8.51 5.25
C ILE A 339 8.85 -8.98 4.21
N PRO A 340 10.14 -9.08 4.56
CA PRO A 340 11.14 -9.69 3.69
C PRO A 340 10.78 -11.13 3.30
N VAL A 341 11.28 -11.59 2.15
CA VAL A 341 11.32 -13.01 1.79
C VAL A 341 12.55 -13.65 2.43
N GLU A 342 12.39 -14.83 3.03
CA GLU A 342 13.49 -15.59 3.63
C GLU A 342 13.92 -16.74 2.69
N SER A 343 15.20 -17.11 2.68
CA SER A 343 15.72 -18.13 1.76
C SER A 343 15.18 -19.54 2.00
N SER A 344 14.56 -19.78 3.15
CA SER A 344 13.86 -21.01 3.53
C SER A 344 12.35 -20.99 3.24
N ASP A 345 11.81 -19.93 2.61
CA ASP A 345 10.38 -19.85 2.28
C ASP A 345 9.95 -20.97 1.33
N ILE A 346 9.13 -21.89 1.83
CA ILE A 346 8.51 -22.97 1.04
C ILE A 346 7.67 -22.35 -0.08
N VAL A 347 7.89 -22.80 -1.32
CA VAL A 347 7.06 -22.43 -2.48
C VAL A 347 5.59 -22.74 -2.17
N PRO A 348 4.69 -21.73 -2.14
CA PRO A 348 3.33 -21.94 -1.68
C PRO A 348 2.57 -22.88 -2.61
N THR A 349 1.89 -23.88 -2.04
CA THR A 349 1.01 -24.78 -2.82
C THR A 349 -0.44 -24.31 -2.74
N TRP A 350 -1.23 -24.67 -3.74
CA TRP A 350 -2.66 -24.34 -3.77
C TRP A 350 -3.41 -24.93 -2.56
N ASP A 351 -3.16 -26.20 -2.27
CA ASP A 351 -3.81 -26.90 -1.16
C ASP A 351 -3.27 -26.46 0.21
N GLY A 352 -2.03 -25.98 0.28
CA GLY A 352 -1.47 -25.30 1.45
C GLY A 352 -2.21 -23.99 1.74
N ILE A 353 -2.35 -23.11 0.73
CA ILE A 353 -3.07 -21.83 0.88
C ILE A 353 -4.53 -22.06 1.29
N GLN A 354 -5.21 -23.02 0.66
CA GLN A 354 -6.60 -23.39 1.01
C GLN A 354 -6.74 -24.03 2.41
N ARG A 355 -5.63 -24.46 3.04
CA ARG A 355 -5.57 -24.92 4.44
C ARG A 355 -5.07 -23.85 5.41
N GLY A 356 -4.85 -22.62 4.95
CA GLY A 356 -4.43 -21.49 5.78
C GLY A 356 -2.93 -21.15 5.73
N GLU A 357 -2.15 -21.69 4.78
CA GLU A 357 -0.82 -21.13 4.50
C GLU A 357 -0.95 -19.71 3.92
N ARG A 358 -0.25 -18.75 4.51
CA ARG A 358 -0.31 -17.34 4.10
C ARG A 358 0.00 -17.16 2.61
N LEU A 359 -0.90 -16.48 1.89
CA LEU A 359 -0.70 -16.09 0.51
C LEU A 359 0.47 -15.10 0.37
N ARG A 360 1.48 -15.46 -0.44
CA ARG A 360 2.66 -14.64 -0.71
C ARG A 360 2.52 -13.83 -2.01
N THR A 361 1.95 -12.63 -1.92
CA THR A 361 1.95 -11.65 -3.03
C THR A 361 3.17 -10.73 -2.92
N MET A 362 4.00 -10.62 -3.96
CA MET A 362 5.16 -9.71 -3.98
C MET A 362 4.76 -8.23 -3.76
N SER A 363 5.67 -7.44 -3.19
CA SER A 363 5.48 -6.02 -2.96
C SER A 363 5.33 -5.21 -4.26
N CYS A 364 4.86 -3.97 -4.16
CA CYS A 364 4.73 -3.10 -5.33
C CYS A 364 6.08 -2.59 -5.82
N SER A 365 7.03 -2.29 -4.92
CA SER A 365 8.41 -1.93 -5.31
C SER A 365 9.05 -3.04 -6.15
N ASP A 366 8.96 -4.30 -5.70
CA ASP A 366 9.52 -5.46 -6.44
C ASP A 366 8.84 -5.65 -7.80
N LYS A 367 7.54 -5.33 -7.90
CA LYS A 367 6.79 -5.42 -9.16
C LYS A 367 7.18 -4.30 -10.12
N ILE A 368 7.34 -3.07 -9.65
CA ILE A 368 7.82 -1.94 -10.48
C ILE A 368 9.24 -2.23 -10.97
N LEU A 369 10.14 -2.72 -10.10
CA LEU A 369 11.48 -3.19 -10.49
C LEU A 369 11.41 -4.25 -11.60
N ARG A 370 10.51 -5.24 -11.47
CA ARG A 370 10.28 -6.24 -12.52
C ARG A 370 9.79 -5.62 -13.84
N TRP A 371 8.98 -4.56 -13.80
CA TRP A 371 8.50 -3.88 -15.01
C TRP A 371 9.61 -3.04 -15.67
N ASN A 372 10.54 -2.50 -14.89
CA ASN A 372 11.72 -1.81 -15.43
C ASN A 372 12.71 -2.76 -16.15
N VAL A 373 12.58 -4.07 -15.97
CA VAL A 373 13.40 -5.10 -16.65
C VAL A 373 12.65 -5.83 -17.76
N LEU A 374 11.37 -6.17 -17.56
CA LEU A 374 10.59 -6.99 -18.51
C LEU A 374 9.52 -6.19 -19.29
N GLY A 375 9.35 -4.92 -18.98
CA GLY A 375 8.30 -4.06 -19.50
C GLY A 375 6.93 -4.24 -18.82
N LEU A 376 6.08 -3.24 -19.02
CA LEU A 376 4.72 -3.15 -18.50
C LEU A 376 3.77 -4.16 -19.15
N GLN A 377 3.96 -4.46 -20.43
CA GLN A 377 3.03 -5.23 -21.27
C GLN A 377 2.81 -6.67 -20.77
N GLY A 378 3.82 -7.30 -20.16
CA GLY A 378 3.75 -8.69 -19.69
C GLY A 378 3.75 -9.73 -20.83
N ALA A 379 3.71 -11.01 -20.46
CA ALA A 379 4.00 -12.12 -21.39
C ALA A 379 3.09 -12.17 -22.62
N LEU A 380 1.76 -12.12 -22.45
CA LEU A 380 0.81 -12.28 -23.55
C LEU A 380 0.94 -11.16 -24.61
N LEU A 381 1.10 -9.90 -24.18
CA LEU A 381 1.32 -8.80 -25.12
C LEU A 381 2.71 -8.85 -25.77
N SER A 382 3.73 -9.43 -25.10
CA SER A 382 5.10 -9.48 -25.63
C SER A 382 5.28 -10.31 -26.91
N HIS A 383 4.27 -11.10 -27.28
CA HIS A 383 4.21 -11.77 -28.59
C HIS A 383 3.92 -10.81 -29.75
N PHE A 384 3.27 -9.68 -29.47
CA PHE A 384 2.81 -8.70 -30.47
C PHE A 384 3.57 -7.37 -30.40
N VAL A 385 4.01 -6.98 -29.20
CA VAL A 385 4.74 -5.72 -28.97
C VAL A 385 6.07 -5.96 -28.29
N GLU A 386 7.06 -5.13 -28.63
CA GLU A 386 8.30 -5.04 -27.88
C GLU A 386 8.07 -4.52 -26.44
N PRO A 387 9.03 -4.70 -25.52
CA PRO A 387 8.88 -4.26 -24.14
C PRO A 387 8.58 -2.75 -24.00
N VAL A 388 7.53 -2.42 -23.25
CA VAL A 388 7.08 -1.04 -23.02
C VAL A 388 7.48 -0.61 -21.61
N TYR A 389 8.30 0.42 -21.49
CA TYR A 389 8.84 0.90 -20.21
C TYR A 389 8.22 2.21 -19.74
N LEU A 390 8.44 2.55 -18.47
CA LEU A 390 8.11 3.85 -17.90
C LEU A 390 9.26 4.83 -18.12
N SER A 391 8.95 6.06 -18.53
CA SER A 391 9.90 7.16 -18.69
C SER A 391 10.11 7.93 -17.39
N SER A 392 9.10 7.98 -16.50
CA SER A 392 9.27 8.46 -15.11
C SER A 392 8.32 7.76 -14.14
N VAL A 393 8.68 7.79 -12.85
CA VAL A 393 7.81 7.39 -11.73
C VAL A 393 7.73 8.57 -10.76
N THR A 394 6.53 9.12 -10.60
CA THR A 394 6.25 10.28 -9.75
C THR A 394 5.49 9.83 -8.51
N LEU A 395 5.93 10.27 -7.34
CA LEU A 395 5.34 9.91 -6.04
C LEU A 395 4.84 11.18 -5.35
N ASP A 396 3.57 11.18 -4.91
CA ASP A 396 3.03 12.27 -4.09
C ASP A 396 3.43 12.10 -2.63
N TRP A 397 3.56 13.22 -1.92
CA TRP A 397 3.98 13.25 -0.53
C TRP A 397 2.87 13.74 0.40
N ASP A 398 2.06 12.81 0.90
CA ASP A 398 1.09 13.09 1.95
C ASP A 398 1.80 13.36 3.28
N SER A 399 2.06 14.64 3.54
CA SER A 399 2.63 15.15 4.79
C SER A 399 1.76 14.90 6.04
N GLY A 400 0.57 14.30 5.89
CA GLY A 400 -0.37 13.98 6.96
C GLY A 400 0.12 12.97 8.01
N GLU A 401 1.12 12.13 7.71
CA GLU A 401 1.81 11.31 8.72
C GLU A 401 3.29 11.09 8.36
N LYS A 402 4.15 10.94 9.36
CA LYS A 402 5.59 11.25 9.29
C LYS A 402 6.40 10.57 8.17
N HIS A 403 6.72 11.37 7.14
CA HIS A 403 7.87 11.32 6.22
C HIS A 403 8.08 10.08 5.32
N CYS A 404 8.22 10.36 4.03
CA CYS A 404 9.17 9.75 3.10
C CYS A 404 9.81 10.88 2.27
N GLY A 405 10.89 10.57 1.55
CA GLY A 405 11.52 11.43 0.53
C GLY A 405 12.62 10.62 -0.15
N VAL A 406 12.49 10.39 -1.45
CA VAL A 406 13.40 9.58 -2.28
C VAL A 406 14.53 10.44 -2.84
#